data_AF-A0A4Q9B753-F1
#
_entry.id   AF-A0A4Q9B753-F1
#
_cell.length_a   1.000
_cell.length_b   1.000
_cell.length_c   1.000
_cell.angle_alpha   90.00
_cell.angle_beta   90.00
_cell.angle_gamma   90.00
#
_symmetry.space_group_name_H-M   'P 1'
#
loop_
_entity.id
_entity.type
_entity.pdbx_description
1 polymer ?
#
loop_
_entity_poly.entity_id
_entity_poly.type
_entity_poly.pdbx_seq_one_letter_code
_entity_poly.pdbx_strand_id
1 'polypeptide(L)' 'MALRLGLLLERLRQAKPLPKPPPALFREHPEVRTPLRLDLPYYAARRGGKFILIPWDGYMEEVERALEEL' A
#
# COMPACT_ATOMS: atom_id res chain seq x y z
N MET A 1 -30.00 -27.06 25.41
CA MET A 1 -29.41 -25.90 24.68
C MET A 1 -27.98 -25.56 25.10
N ALA A 2 -27.58 -25.76 26.36
CA ALA A 2 -26.24 -25.42 26.86
C ALA A 2 -25.06 -26.20 26.20
N LEU A 3 -25.27 -27.49 25.86
CA LEU A 3 -24.21 -28.34 25.32
C LEU A 3 -23.67 -27.86 23.96
N ARG A 4 -24.55 -27.31 23.11
CA ARG A 4 -24.21 -26.81 21.78
C ARG A 4 -23.38 -25.53 21.87
N LEU A 5 -23.61 -24.71 22.89
CA LEU A 5 -22.83 -23.50 23.15
C LEU A 5 -21.41 -23.87 23.64
N GLY A 6 -21.31 -24.87 24.51
CA GLY A 6 -20.02 -25.35 25.03
C GLY A 6 -19.08 -25.86 23.92
N LEU A 7 -19.61 -26.66 22.99
CA LEU A 7 -18.85 -27.16 21.85
C LEU A 7 -18.41 -26.05 20.88
N LEU A 8 -19.23 -25.00 20.73
CA LEU A 8 -18.92 -23.87 19.86
C LEU A 8 -17.80 -23.00 20.45
N LEU A 9 -17.81 -22.80 21.77
CA LEU A 9 -16.76 -22.11 22.50
C LEU A 9 -15.45 -22.90 22.50
N GLU A 10 -15.51 -24.22 22.60
CA GLU A 10 -14.32 -25.10 22.55
C GLU A 10 -13.63 -25.02 21.17
N ARG A 11 -14.41 -24.98 20.07
CA ARG A 11 -13.87 -24.79 18.71
C ARG A 11 -13.24 -23.41 18.52
N LEU A 12 -13.83 -22.36 19.09
CA LEU A 12 -13.26 -21.01 19.04
C LEU A 12 -11.96 -20.91 19.84
N ARG A 13 -11.83 -21.64 20.96
CA ARG A 13 -10.62 -21.69 21.78
C ARG A 13 -9.44 -22.36 21.05
N GLN A 14 -9.73 -23.20 20.06
CA GLN A 14 -8.73 -23.88 19.21
C GLN A 14 -8.38 -23.10 17.94
N ALA A 15 -8.86 -21.86 17.77
CA ALA A 15 -8.41 -21.00 16.70
C ALA A 15 -6.90 -20.79 16.84
N LYS A 16 -6.11 -21.55 16.08
CA LYS A 16 -4.66 -21.42 16.02
C LYS A 16 -4.37 -19.95 15.74
N PRO A 17 -3.53 -19.27 16.53
CA PRO A 17 -3.10 -17.94 16.19
C PRO A 17 -2.41 -18.04 14.83
N LEU A 18 -3.08 -17.53 13.79
CA LEU A 18 -2.44 -17.30 12.51
C LEU A 18 -1.25 -16.37 12.81
N PRO A 19 -0.02 -16.73 12.40
CA PRO A 19 1.08 -15.81 12.54
C PRO A 19 0.66 -14.50 11.90
N LYS A 20 0.84 -13.38 12.62
CA LYS A 20 0.64 -12.07 12.01
C LYS A 20 1.45 -12.08 10.70
N PRO A 21 0.85 -11.68 9.56
CA PRO A 21 1.64 -11.54 8.36
C PRO A 21 2.86 -10.67 8.71
N PRO A 22 4.05 -10.98 8.18
CA PRO A 22 5.20 -10.12 8.40
C PRO A 22 4.77 -8.68 8.10
N PRO A 23 5.16 -7.70 8.91
CA PRO A 23 4.85 -6.31 8.62
C PRO A 23 5.21 -6.08 7.16
N ALA A 24 4.25 -5.56 6.37
CA ALA A 24 4.49 -5.27 4.97
C ALA A 24 5.83 -4.55 4.91
N LEU A 25 6.78 -5.10 4.13
CA LEU A 25 8.08 -4.50 3.92
C LEU A 25 7.80 -3.17 3.23
N PHE A 26 7.56 -2.14 4.04
CA PHE A 26 7.38 -0.79 3.58
C PHE A 26 8.77 -0.43 3.12
N ARG A 27 8.98 -0.45 1.80
CA ARG A 27 10.12 0.27 1.25
C ARG A 27 9.89 1.71 1.72
N GLU A 28 10.74 2.18 2.61
CA GLU A 28 10.86 3.59 2.88
C GLU A 28 11.30 4.20 1.55
N HIS A 29 10.32 4.56 0.73
CA HIS A 29 10.55 5.39 -0.44
C HIS A 29 10.59 6.82 0.09
N PRO A 30 11.78 7.40 0.32
CA PRO A 30 11.89 8.76 0.83
C PRO A 30 11.12 9.77 -0.04
N GLU A 31 10.92 9.44 -1.31
CA GLU A 31 10.21 10.27 -2.29
C GLU A 31 8.71 10.45 -2.00
N VAL A 32 8.06 9.48 -1.32
CA VAL A 32 6.60 9.49 -1.07
C VAL A 32 6.17 10.59 -0.08
N ARG A 33 7.11 11.17 0.67
CA ARG A 33 6.87 12.26 1.61
C ARG A 33 7.62 13.54 1.26
N THR A 34 8.09 13.65 0.02
CA THR A 34 8.74 14.88 -0.44
C THR A 34 7.73 16.03 -0.41
N PRO A 35 8.03 17.16 0.24
CA PRO A 35 7.20 18.36 0.13
C PRO A 35 6.98 18.71 -1.34
N LEU A 36 5.82 19.27 -1.69
CA LEU A 36 5.64 19.83 -3.03
C LEU A 36 6.70 20.91 -3.26
N ARG A 37 7.50 20.76 -4.32
CA ARG A 37 8.54 21.72 -4.67
C ARG A 37 8.22 22.33 -6.02
N LEU A 38 8.26 23.66 -6.11
CA LEU A 38 7.91 24.37 -7.34
C LEU A 38 9.00 24.30 -8.42
N ASP A 39 10.17 23.76 -8.10
CA ASP A 39 11.29 23.58 -9.02
C ASP A 39 11.23 22.28 -9.82
N LEU A 40 10.25 21.41 -9.55
CA LEU A 40 10.02 20.17 -10.30
C LEU A 40 8.79 20.29 -11.21
N PRO A 41 8.83 19.72 -12.42
CA PRO A 41 7.65 19.58 -13.23
C PRO A 41 6.67 18.57 -12.60
N TYR A 42 5.37 18.81 -12.76
CA TYR A 42 4.32 17.92 -12.28
C TYR A 42 3.46 17.44 -13.44
N TYR A 43 3.18 16.14 -13.46
CA TYR A 43 2.21 15.56 -14.36
C TYR A 43 0.83 15.50 -13.70
N ALA A 44 -0.21 15.91 -14.43
CA ALA A 44 -1.58 15.84 -13.96
C ALA A 44 -2.18 14.47 -14.28
N ALA A 45 -2.34 13.63 -13.25
CA ALA A 45 -3.03 12.35 -13.35
C ALA A 45 -4.49 12.47 -12.91
N ARG A 46 -5.41 11.85 -13.67
CA ARG A 46 -6.84 11.83 -13.30
C ARG A 46 -7.16 10.56 -12.53
N ARG A 47 -7.71 10.69 -11.32
CA ARG A 47 -8.20 9.56 -10.52
C ARG A 47 -9.52 9.91 -9.85
N GLY A 48 -10.56 9.11 -10.12
CA GLY A 48 -11.86 9.25 -9.47
C GLY A 48 -12.49 10.65 -9.62
N GLY A 49 -12.34 11.28 -10.79
CA GLY A 49 -12.87 12.63 -11.04
C GLY A 49 -12.05 13.78 -10.45
N LYS A 50 -10.94 13.50 -9.77
CA LYS A 50 -9.99 14.50 -9.27
C LYS A 50 -8.69 14.46 -10.06
N PHE A 51 -8.00 15.60 -10.11
CA PHE A 51 -6.63 15.67 -10.60
C PHE A 51 -5.67 15.52 -9.42
N ILE A 52 -4.68 14.65 -9.59
CA ILE A 52 -3.56 14.44 -8.68
C ILE A 52 -2.32 14.90 -9.41
N LEU A 53 -1.51 15.73 -8.78
CA LEU A 53 -0.23 16.16 -9.32
C LEU A 53 0.84 15.18 -8.85
N ILE A 54 1.50 14.52 -9.80
CA ILE A 54 2.60 13.59 -9.55
C ILE A 54 3.89 14.32 -9.90
N PRO A 55 4.84 14.48 -8.96
CA PRO A 55 6.12 15.11 -9.26
C PRO A 55 6.90 14.24 -10.25
N TRP A 56 7.63 14.89 -11.16
CA TRP A 56 8.63 14.23 -11.98
C TRP A 56 9.91 14.09 -11.16
N ASP A 57 9.92 13.10 -10.25
CA ASP A 57 11.07 12.75 -9.43
C ASP A 57 11.86 11.58 -10.02
N GLY A 58 12.95 11.18 -9.34
CA GLY A 58 13.78 10.07 -9.80
C GLY A 58 13.01 8.76 -9.95
N TYR A 59 11.98 8.52 -9.12
CA TYR A 59 11.10 7.37 -9.26
C TYR A 59 10.32 7.42 -10.58
N MET A 60 9.74 8.57 -10.94
CA MET A 60 9.09 8.73 -12.25
C MET A 60 10.06 8.50 -13.41
N GLU A 61 11.30 9.01 -13.33
CA GLU A 61 12.31 8.76 -14.36
C GLU A 61 12.67 7.28 -14.50
N GLU A 62 12.80 6.55 -13.38
CA GLU A 62 13.04 5.11 -13.38
C GLU A 62 11.87 4.34 -14.01
N VAL A 63 10.63 4.75 -13.71
CA VAL A 63 9.43 4.11 -14.26
C VAL A 63 9.32 4.35 -15.77
N GLU A 64 9.50 5.57 -16.25
CA GLU A 64 9.46 5.89 -17.68
C GLU A 64 10.54 5.11 -18.44
N ARG A 65 11.75 5.02 -17.89
CA ARG A 65 12.82 4.21 -18.49
C ARG A 65 12.44 2.72 -18.56
N ALA A 66 11.85 2.18 -17.50
CA ALA A 66 11.40 0.79 -17.50
C ALA A 66 10.26 0.54 -18.50
N LEU A 67 9.42 1.55 -18.79
CA LEU A 67 8.37 1.48 -19.80
C LEU A 67 8.92 1.58 -21.24
N GLU A 68 9.98 2.34 -21.46
CA GLU A 68 10.66 2.42 -22.77
C GLU A 68 11.39 1.12 -23.15
N GLU A 69 11.82 0.35 -22.14
CA GLU A 69 12.53 -0.92 -22.33
C GLU A 69 11.59 -2.14 -22.53
N LEU A 70 10.26 -1.93 -22.55
CA LEU A 70 9.22 -2.95 -22.79
C LEU A 70 8.82 -3.06 -24.27
#